data_AF-A0A929J1H7-F1
#
_entry.id   AF-A0A929J1H7-F1
#
_cell.length_a   1.000
_cell.length_b   1.000
_cell.length_c   1.000
_cell.angle_alpha   90.00
_cell.angle_beta   90.00
_cell.angle_gamma   90.00
#
_symmetry.space_group_name_H-M   'P 1'
#
loop_
_entity.id
_entity.type
_entity.pdbx_description
1 polymer ?
#
loop_
_entity_poly.entity_id
_entity_poly.type
_entity_poly.pdbx_seq_one_letter_code
_entity_poly.pdbx_strand_id
1 'polypeptide(L)' 'MENIEATIVNPLIGNKIPIPSYSTDGSAGIDLRACIDTAMTIE' A
#
# COMPACT_ATOMS: atom_id res chain seq x y z
N MET A 1 0.79 -8.81 -17.24
CA MET A 1 1.06 -8.00 -16.04
C MET A 1 2.31 -7.19 -16.35
N GLU A 2 2.20 -5.87 -16.37
CA GLU A 2 3.37 -5.02 -16.55
C GLU A 2 4.17 -5.01 -15.25
N ASN A 3 5.49 -5.15 -15.36
CA ASN A 3 6.36 -5.05 -14.19
C ASN A 3 6.57 -3.58 -13.86
N ILE A 4 6.40 -3.24 -12.58
CA ILE A 4 6.60 -1.89 -12.05
C ILE A 4 7.76 -1.93 -11.07
N GLU A 5 8.74 -1.05 -11.28
CA GLU A 5 9.81 -0.83 -10.32
C GLU A 5 9.36 0.16 -9.25
N ALA A 6 9.53 -0.23 -7.98
CA ALA A 6 9.18 0.61 -6.84
C ALA A 6 10.19 0.39 -5.71
N THR A 7 10.43 1.44 -4.93
CA THR A 7 11.33 1.43 -3.77
C THR A 7 10.55 1.71 -2.50
N ILE A 8 10.75 0.90 -1.46
CA ILE A 8 10.19 1.17 -0.13
C ILE A 8 10.94 2.34 0.49
N VAL A 9 10.22 3.44 0.75
CA VAL A 9 10.79 4.68 1.32
C VAL A 9 10.51 4.86 2.81
N ASN A 10 9.59 4.09 3.38
CA ASN A 10 9.20 4.20 4.80
C ASN A 10 9.20 2.81 5.46
N PRO A 11 9.86 2.63 6.62
CA PRO A 11 9.97 1.34 7.30
C PRO A 11 8.64 0.77 7.85
N LEU A 12 7.57 1.56 7.87
CA LEU A 12 6.24 1.08 8.22
C LEU A 12 5.71 0.06 7.20
N ILE A 13 6.07 0.22 5.92
CA ILE A 13 5.66 -0.66 4.82
C ILE A 13 6.46 -1.98 4.90
N GLY A 14 5.75 -3.10 4.84
CA GLY A 14 6.28 -4.45 5.04
C GLY A 14 6.33 -4.90 6.51
N ASN A 15 6.24 -3.97 7.46
CA ASN A 15 6.25 -4.28 8.90
C ASN A 15 4.84 -4.18 9.51
N LYS A 16 4.30 -2.96 9.56
CA LYS A 16 2.94 -2.71 10.08
C LYS A 16 1.90 -2.57 8.98
N ILE A 17 2.32 -2.07 7.82
CA ILE A 17 1.48 -1.85 6.65
C ILE A 17 1.92 -2.85 5.58
N PRO A 18 1.07 -3.79 5.14
CA PRO A 18 1.46 -4.75 4.10
C PRO A 18 1.71 -4.04 2.76
N ILE A 19 2.53 -4.67 1.94
CA ILE A 19 2.82 -4.19 0.58
C ILE A 19 1.52 -4.21 -0.26
N PRO A 20 1.27 -3.21 -1.12
CA PRO A 20 0.09 -3.18 -1.99
C PRO A 20 -0.03 -4.45 -2.84
N SER A 21 -1.22 -5.03 -2.90
CA SER A 21 -1.52 -6.24 -3.67
C SER A 21 -2.93 -6.20 -4.24
N TYR A 22 -3.16 -6.98 -5.29
CA TYR A 22 -4.51 -7.24 -5.79
C TYR A 22 -5.25 -8.16 -4.83
N SER A 23 -6.49 -7.80 -4.50
CA SER A 23 -7.30 -8.57 -3.55
C SER A 23 -7.77 -9.92 -4.12
N THR A 24 -7.98 -9.98 -5.44
CA THR A 24 -8.33 -11.21 -6.18
C THR A 24 -7.67 -11.19 -7.56
N ASP A 25 -7.63 -12.34 -8.24
CA ASP A 25 -7.07 -12.45 -9.60
C ASP A 25 -7.82 -11.59 -10.63
N GLY A 26 -9.10 -11.29 -10.39
CA GLY A 26 -9.93 -10.45 -11.25
C GLY A 26 -9.95 -8.96 -10.88
N SER A 27 -9.16 -8.54 -9.89
CA SER A 27 -9.15 -7.15 -9.42
C SER A 27 -8.54 -6.21 -10.47
N ALA A 28 -9.26 -5.13 -10.80
CA ALA A 28 -8.79 -4.12 -11.75
C ALA A 28 -7.82 -3.10 -11.15
N GLY A 29 -7.72 -3.03 -9.81
CA GLY A 29 -6.93 -2.05 -9.09
C GLY A 29 -6.31 -2.61 -7.81
N ILE A 30 -5.45 -1.80 -7.20
CA ILE A 30 -4.69 -2.13 -6.00
C ILE A 30 -5.06 -1.13 -4.91
N ASP A 31 -5.29 -1.61 -3.70
CA ASP A 31 -5.54 -0.77 -2.54
C ASP A 31 -4.23 -0.12 -2.03
N LEU A 32 -4.24 1.20 -1.89
CA LEU A 32 -3.18 1.95 -1.22
C LEU A 32 -3.58 2.28 0.22
N ARG A 33 -2.61 2.20 1.13
CA ARG A 33 -2.82 2.42 2.57
C ARG A 33 -2.16 3.70 3.03
N ALA A 34 -2.79 4.41 3.96
CA ALA A 34 -2.22 5.59 4.59
C ALA A 34 -0.98 5.21 5.42
N CYS A 35 0.19 5.73 5.03
CA CYS A 35 1.45 5.49 5.70
C CYS A 35 1.76 6.61 6.70
N ILE A 36 1.01 6.61 7.81
CA ILE A 36 1.09 7.62 8.87
C ILE A 36 1.20 6.95 10.24
N ASP A 37 1.92 7.59 11.16
CA ASP A 37 2.19 7.03 12.50
C ASP A 37 0.97 7.06 13.42
N THR A 38 0.09 8.04 13.24
CA THR A 38 -1.09 8.28 14.07
C THR A 38 -2.32 8.56 13.20
N ALA A 39 -3.51 8.26 13.72
CA ALA A 39 -4.76 8.56 13.03
C ALA A 39 -4.89 10.06 12.72
N MET A 40 -5.41 10.37 11.53
CA MET A 40 -5.67 11.73 11.08
C MET A 40 -7.19 11.93 10.94
N THR A 41 -7.73 12.93 11.64
CA THR A 41 -9.12 13.39 11.45
C THR A 41 -9.20 14.21 10.16
N ILE A 42 -10.22 13.96 9.35
CA ILE A 42 -10.51 14.74 8.14
C ILE A 42 -11.71 15.65 8.45
N GLU A 43 -11.61 16.93 8.04
CA GLU A 43 -12.67 17.95 8.17
C GLU A 43 -13.29 18.29 6.81
#